data_AF-A0A1G0LKJ8-F1
#
_entry.id   AF-A0A1G0LKJ8-F1
#
_cell.length_a   1.000
_cell.length_b   1.000
_cell.length_c   1.000
_cell.angle_alpha   90.00
_cell.angle_beta   90.00
_cell.angle_gamma   90.00
#
_symmetry.space_group_name_H-M   'P 1'
#
loop_
_entity.id
_entity.type
_entity.pdbx_description
1 polymer ?
#
loop_
_entity_poly.entity_id
_entity_poly.type
_entity_poly.pdbx_seq_one_letter_code
_entity_poly.pdbx_strand_id
1 'polypeptide(L)'
;MYPTSKKHQNQILCSLLLIALIVLIPVISRADIQCYQCHGTSVSDYRPADAVSRNYSSGGFTGNHRSHMAAPANPITCRKCHNNQNYTSNHRNGFINLSSNINSSPLKGKYINGGSQITSKEQSTTPVLGTCADVNCHFETATPQWGTDLFTASTDCDKCHGTPPNGSDTSGLAGSHAKHAPYYPGTANCQKCHSNNTTFQHATSAGKRNLNISFAAAPNNGSGAYSGETNDYLPSQNNTFGSCTATYCHSPGNKNSPLFSAPNQTATWGGTLGCNGCHATAIGIQPGSHYQHVASTYGVPVKC
;
A
#
# COMPACT_ATOMS: atom_id res chain seq x y z
N MET A 1 24.22 13.77 -83.62
CA MET A 1 23.87 12.48 -82.99
C MET A 1 25.05 12.01 -82.16
N TYR A 2 25.05 12.26 -80.86
CA TYR A 2 26.11 11.77 -79.96
C TYR A 2 25.85 10.29 -79.65
N PRO A 3 26.84 9.39 -79.83
CA PRO A 3 26.67 7.98 -79.50
C PRO A 3 26.60 7.86 -77.99
N THR A 4 25.43 7.49 -77.46
CA THR A 4 25.29 7.07 -76.07
C THR A 4 26.16 5.81 -75.87
N SER A 5 27.31 6.03 -75.23
CA SER A 5 28.29 5.00 -74.93
C SER A 5 27.62 3.80 -74.25
N LYS A 6 27.81 2.59 -74.78
CA LYS A 6 27.36 1.30 -74.20
C LYS A 6 27.65 1.18 -72.69
N LYS A 7 28.64 1.92 -72.20
CA LYS A 7 29.01 2.02 -70.78
C LYS A 7 27.88 2.61 -69.91
N HIS A 8 27.13 3.59 -70.41
CA HIS A 8 25.97 4.16 -69.70
C HIS A 8 24.77 3.23 -69.68
N GLN A 9 24.51 2.49 -70.77
CA GLN A 9 23.46 1.48 -70.79
C GLN A 9 23.72 0.35 -69.78
N ASN A 10 24.96 -0.14 -69.69
CA ASN A 10 25.33 -1.19 -68.73
C ASN A 10 25.27 -0.69 -67.27
N GLN A 11 25.63 0.58 -67.02
CA GLN A 11 25.50 1.17 -65.68
C GLN A 11 24.04 1.36 -65.25
N ILE A 12 23.16 1.77 -66.16
CA ILE A 12 21.72 1.88 -65.88
C ILE A 12 21.12 0.50 -65.64
N LEU A 13 21.48 -0.50 -66.46
CA LEU A 13 20.99 -1.87 -66.29
C LEU A 13 21.45 -2.50 -64.97
N CYS A 14 22.72 -2.34 -64.59
CA CYS A 14 23.23 -2.77 -63.28
C CYS A 14 22.55 -2.04 -62.12
N SER A 15 22.28 -0.74 -62.25
CA SER A 15 21.61 0.04 -61.20
C SER A 15 20.15 -0.40 -61.03
N LEU A 16 19.45 -0.70 -62.13
CA LEU A 16 18.09 -1.22 -62.10
C LEU A 16 18.02 -2.64 -61.52
N LEU A 17 19.00 -3.49 -61.84
CA LEU A 17 19.14 -4.84 -61.25
C LEU A 17 19.42 -4.78 -59.75
N LEU A 18 20.25 -3.83 -59.29
CA LEU A 18 20.55 -3.62 -57.88
C LEU A 18 19.31 -3.12 -57.11
N ILE A 19 18.57 -2.18 -57.69
CA ILE A 19 17.31 -1.68 -57.12
C ILE A 19 16.26 -2.80 -57.07
N ALA A 20 16.13 -3.60 -58.13
CA ALA A 20 15.23 -4.75 -58.14
C ALA A 20 15.62 -5.80 -57.08
N LEU A 21 16.91 -6.04 -56.85
CA LEU A 21 17.39 -6.92 -55.77
C LEU A 21 17.06 -6.37 -54.38
N ILE A 22 17.16 -5.05 -54.17
CA ILE A 22 16.85 -4.40 -52.89
C ILE A 22 15.34 -4.44 -52.59
N VAL A 23 14.49 -4.34 -53.62
CA VAL A 23 13.02 -4.42 -53.46
C VAL A 23 12.55 -5.87 -53.22
N LEU A 24 13.34 -6.87 -53.62
CA LEU A 24 13.07 -8.29 -53.39
C LEU A 24 13.60 -8.82 -52.06
N ILE A 25 14.22 -7.98 -51.20
CA ILE A 25 14.60 -8.40 -49.87
C ILE A 25 13.30 -8.66 -49.07
N PRO A 26 13.02 -9.90 -48.64
CA PRO A 26 11.86 -10.14 -47.79
C PRO A 26 12.07 -9.35 -46.50
N VAL A 27 11.23 -8.33 -46.29
CA VAL A 27 11.05 -7.76 -44.96
C VAL A 27 10.50 -8.88 -44.09
N ILE A 28 11.38 -9.49 -43.29
CA ILE A 28 10.98 -10.45 -42.28
C ILE A 28 10.24 -9.65 -41.21
N SER A 29 8.93 -9.52 -41.39
CA SER A 29 8.04 -8.98 -40.38
C SER A 29 8.00 -9.97 -39.22
N ARG A 30 8.91 -9.79 -38.26
CA ARG A 30 8.84 -10.50 -36.98
C ARG A 30 7.71 -9.85 -36.18
N ALA A 31 6.54 -10.48 -36.17
CA ALA A 31 5.50 -10.14 -35.22
C ALA A 31 6.05 -10.41 -33.81
N ASP A 32 6.29 -9.35 -33.06
CA ASP A 32 6.77 -9.47 -31.68
C ASP A 32 5.62 -9.97 -30.79
N ILE A 33 5.86 -11.04 -30.05
CA ILE A 33 4.85 -11.64 -29.16
C ILE A 33 4.62 -10.68 -28.00
N GLN A 34 3.41 -10.15 -27.90
CA GLN A 34 3.03 -9.23 -26.86
C GLN A 34 2.54 -9.97 -25.61
N CYS A 35 2.78 -9.39 -24.43
CA CYS A 35 2.40 -9.99 -23.14
C CYS A 35 0.91 -10.37 -23.08
N TYR A 36 0.03 -9.53 -23.65
CA TYR A 36 -1.41 -9.80 -23.62
C TYR A 36 -1.82 -11.05 -24.39
N GLN A 37 -1.02 -11.50 -25.36
CA GLN A 37 -1.33 -12.70 -26.16
C GLN A 37 -1.22 -14.00 -25.34
N CYS A 38 -0.57 -13.96 -24.17
CA CYS A 38 -0.45 -15.11 -23.27
C CYS A 38 -1.02 -14.84 -21.86
N HIS A 39 -1.03 -13.59 -21.42
CA HIS A 39 -1.40 -13.21 -20.05
C HIS A 39 -2.56 -12.21 -19.97
N GLY A 40 -2.93 -11.53 -21.05
CA GLY A 40 -3.86 -10.39 -20.98
C GLY A 40 -5.18 -10.65 -21.68
N THR A 41 -6.11 -9.72 -21.50
CA THR A 41 -7.37 -9.71 -22.25
C THR A 41 -7.46 -8.56 -23.26
N SER A 42 -6.47 -7.66 -23.29
CA SER A 42 -6.40 -6.56 -24.26
C SER A 42 -4.98 -6.03 -24.43
N VAL A 43 -4.76 -5.22 -25.47
CA VAL A 43 -3.48 -4.55 -25.78
C VAL A 43 -2.97 -3.62 -24.66
N SER A 44 -3.87 -3.18 -23.77
CA SER A 44 -3.57 -2.28 -22.66
C SER A 44 -3.54 -2.98 -21.30
N ASP A 45 -3.91 -4.25 -21.22
CA ASP A 45 -3.99 -4.97 -19.94
C ASP A 45 -3.35 -6.36 -20.02
N TYR A 46 -2.15 -6.45 -19.43
CA TYR A 46 -1.33 -7.66 -19.40
C TYR A 46 -1.60 -8.53 -18.18
N ARG A 47 -2.57 -8.18 -17.32
CA ARG A 47 -2.89 -8.95 -16.12
C ARG A 47 -3.53 -10.28 -16.49
N PRO A 48 -2.98 -11.41 -16.01
CA PRO A 48 -3.67 -12.70 -16.00
C PRO A 48 -5.10 -12.55 -15.51
N ALA A 49 -6.05 -13.20 -16.17
CA ALA A 49 -7.39 -13.32 -15.59
C ALA A 49 -7.35 -14.27 -14.39
N ASP A 50 -8.06 -13.90 -13.33
CA ASP A 50 -8.18 -14.74 -12.14
C ASP A 50 -9.10 -15.92 -12.51
N ALA A 51 -8.56 -17.14 -12.44
CA ALA A 51 -9.27 -18.35 -12.89
C ALA A 51 -8.87 -19.55 -12.04
N VAL A 52 -9.69 -20.61 -11.99
CA VAL A 52 -9.35 -21.81 -11.22
C VAL A 52 -8.15 -22.58 -11.78
N SER A 53 -7.88 -22.44 -13.08
CA SER A 53 -6.80 -23.13 -13.79
C SER A 53 -6.23 -22.27 -14.91
N ARG A 54 -5.09 -22.71 -15.47
CA ARG A 54 -4.49 -22.06 -16.63
C ARG A 54 -5.39 -22.17 -17.87
N ASN A 55 -5.67 -21.04 -18.53
CA ASN A 55 -6.42 -20.95 -19.78
C ASN A 55 -5.66 -20.04 -20.76
N TYR A 56 -5.06 -20.64 -21.79
CA TYR A 56 -4.23 -19.92 -22.76
C TYR A 56 -5.02 -18.99 -23.69
N SER A 57 -6.30 -19.29 -23.96
CA SER A 57 -7.14 -18.49 -24.85
C SER A 57 -7.61 -17.19 -24.22
N SER A 58 -7.80 -17.18 -22.89
CA SER A 58 -8.24 -16.01 -22.12
C SER A 58 -7.12 -15.34 -21.32
N GLY A 59 -5.93 -15.95 -21.26
CA GLY A 59 -4.86 -15.54 -20.36
C GLY A 59 -5.18 -15.80 -18.89
N GLY A 60 -6.09 -16.72 -18.59
CA GLY A 60 -6.49 -17.07 -17.22
C GLY A 60 -5.44 -17.91 -16.48
N PHE A 61 -5.23 -17.62 -15.20
CA PHE A 61 -4.30 -18.35 -14.32
C PHE A 61 -4.86 -18.42 -12.89
N THR A 62 -4.51 -19.51 -12.18
CA THR A 62 -4.78 -19.63 -10.74
C THR A 62 -4.07 -18.55 -9.95
N GLY A 63 -4.83 -17.83 -9.12
CA GLY A 63 -4.35 -16.68 -8.37
C GLY A 63 -5.29 -15.48 -8.45
N ASN A 64 -4.79 -14.35 -7.94
CA ASN A 64 -5.56 -13.11 -7.75
C ASN A 64 -4.87 -11.91 -8.42
N HIS A 65 -4.42 -12.04 -9.66
CA HIS A 65 -3.70 -10.98 -10.38
C HIS A 65 -4.57 -9.75 -10.63
N ARG A 66 -5.78 -9.92 -11.17
CA ARG A 66 -6.69 -8.78 -11.43
C ARG A 66 -7.19 -8.15 -10.15
N SER A 67 -7.27 -8.97 -9.11
CA SER A 67 -7.66 -8.56 -7.78
C SER A 67 -6.55 -7.84 -7.00
N HIS A 68 -5.27 -8.08 -7.33
CA HIS A 68 -4.12 -7.42 -6.67
C HIS A 68 -3.59 -6.19 -7.43
N MET A 69 -4.03 -5.95 -8.65
CA MET A 69 -3.52 -4.88 -9.49
C MET A 69 -4.67 -4.22 -10.24
N ALA A 70 -4.78 -2.89 -10.19
CA ALA A 70 -5.77 -2.15 -10.97
C ALA A 70 -5.50 -2.25 -12.49
N ALA A 71 -6.55 -2.12 -13.29
CA ALA A 71 -6.43 -1.94 -14.73
C ALA A 71 -6.12 -0.47 -15.06
N PRO A 72 -5.36 -0.19 -16.14
CA PRO A 72 -4.51 -1.12 -16.89
C PRO A 72 -3.20 -1.43 -16.15
N ALA A 73 -2.61 -2.62 -16.36
CA ALA A 73 -1.26 -2.89 -15.88
C ALA A 73 -0.25 -2.87 -17.02
N ASN A 74 0.87 -2.18 -16.77
CA ASN A 74 2.05 -2.21 -17.61
C ASN A 74 3.11 -3.17 -17.02
N PRO A 75 4.18 -3.48 -17.77
CA PRO A 75 5.18 -4.44 -17.33
C PRO A 75 5.85 -4.06 -15.99
N ILE A 76 6.07 -2.76 -15.73
CA ILE A 76 6.68 -2.25 -14.49
C ILE A 76 5.91 -2.71 -13.26
N THR A 77 4.59 -2.84 -13.35
CA THR A 77 3.76 -3.28 -12.23
C THR A 77 3.99 -4.76 -11.91
N CYS A 78 4.23 -5.60 -12.92
CA CYS A 78 4.53 -7.02 -12.76
C CYS A 78 5.89 -7.24 -12.07
N ARG A 79 6.87 -6.35 -12.31
CA ARG A 79 8.22 -6.40 -11.71
C ARG A 79 8.24 -6.29 -10.18
N LYS A 80 7.13 -5.84 -9.57
CA LYS A 80 7.00 -5.81 -8.11
C LYS A 80 7.07 -7.22 -7.52
N CYS A 81 6.53 -8.21 -8.22
CA CYS A 81 6.49 -9.61 -7.78
C CYS A 81 7.39 -10.51 -8.62
N HIS A 82 7.58 -10.19 -9.90
CA HIS A 82 8.33 -11.03 -10.84
C HIS A 82 9.72 -10.50 -11.14
N ASN A 83 10.70 -11.40 -11.15
CA ASN A 83 12.04 -11.11 -11.62
C ASN A 83 12.15 -11.33 -13.14
N ASN A 84 11.50 -10.45 -13.91
CA ASN A 84 11.54 -10.48 -15.38
C ASN A 84 12.30 -9.26 -15.91
N GLN A 85 13.52 -9.47 -16.40
CA GLN A 85 14.32 -8.45 -17.05
C GLN A 85 13.92 -8.38 -18.53
N ASN A 86 13.68 -7.17 -19.04
CA ASN A 86 13.43 -6.86 -20.45
C ASN A 86 12.10 -7.35 -21.06
N TYR A 87 11.24 -8.05 -20.29
CA TYR A 87 9.88 -8.45 -20.71
C TYR A 87 9.78 -9.11 -22.09
N THR A 88 10.83 -9.85 -22.45
CA THR A 88 10.88 -10.55 -23.74
C THR A 88 10.12 -11.86 -23.68
N SER A 89 9.68 -12.42 -24.80
CA SER A 89 9.08 -13.76 -24.85
C SER A 89 10.06 -14.91 -24.49
N ASN A 90 11.33 -14.60 -24.26
CA ASN A 90 12.36 -15.57 -23.84
C ASN A 90 12.14 -16.10 -22.40
N HIS A 91 11.29 -15.45 -21.60
CA HIS A 91 10.93 -15.96 -20.26
C HIS A 91 9.97 -17.17 -20.28
N ARG A 92 9.68 -17.74 -21.47
CA ARG A 92 8.91 -18.97 -21.67
C ARG A 92 9.69 -20.25 -21.35
N ASN A 93 10.67 -20.21 -20.46
CA ASN A 93 11.52 -21.35 -20.13
C ASN A 93 10.85 -22.40 -19.21
N GLY A 94 9.53 -22.33 -19.03
CA GLY A 94 8.79 -23.20 -18.12
C GLY A 94 8.78 -22.75 -16.65
N PHE A 95 9.48 -21.67 -16.31
CA PHE A 95 9.56 -21.17 -14.94
C PHE A 95 8.91 -19.79 -14.77
N ILE A 96 8.32 -19.57 -13.60
CA ILE A 96 7.86 -18.27 -13.11
C ILE A 96 8.92 -17.78 -12.12
N ASN A 97 9.66 -16.75 -12.50
CA ASN A 97 10.64 -16.14 -11.62
C ASN A 97 10.00 -15.05 -10.76
N LEU A 98 10.28 -15.11 -9.46
CA LEU A 98 9.82 -14.16 -8.47
C LEU A 98 11.00 -13.30 -8.00
N SER A 99 10.70 -12.05 -7.65
CA SER A 99 11.67 -11.11 -7.11
C SER A 99 12.27 -11.66 -5.81
N SER A 100 13.58 -11.50 -5.63
CA SER A 100 14.29 -11.92 -4.42
C SER A 100 13.89 -11.09 -3.18
N ASN A 101 13.36 -9.88 -3.40
CA ASN A 101 12.63 -9.06 -2.44
C ASN A 101 11.41 -8.44 -3.14
N ILE A 102 10.20 -8.81 -2.73
CA ILE A 102 8.96 -8.35 -3.35
C ILE A 102 8.71 -6.88 -3.01
N ASN A 103 8.47 -6.07 -4.04
CA ASN A 103 8.17 -4.64 -3.97
C ASN A 103 9.14 -3.82 -3.09
N SER A 104 10.43 -4.19 -3.07
CA SER A 104 11.46 -3.56 -2.26
C SER A 104 11.01 -3.38 -0.80
N SER A 105 10.47 -4.43 -0.21
CA SER A 105 10.01 -4.38 1.17
C SER A 105 11.19 -4.09 2.12
N PRO A 106 11.00 -3.34 3.22
CA PRO A 106 12.08 -3.04 4.16
C PRO A 106 12.65 -4.32 4.77
N LEU A 107 11.79 -5.23 5.24
CA LEU A 107 12.16 -6.63 5.39
C LEU A 107 12.22 -7.29 4.02
N LYS A 108 13.06 -8.33 3.90
CA LYS A 108 13.17 -9.09 2.66
C LYS A 108 11.86 -9.82 2.40
N GLY A 109 10.96 -9.20 1.63
CA GLY A 109 9.64 -9.69 1.28
C GLY A 109 9.72 -10.93 0.38
N LYS A 110 8.95 -11.96 0.72
CA LYS A 110 9.10 -13.32 0.17
C LYS A 110 7.77 -13.87 -0.30
N TYR A 111 7.84 -14.73 -1.31
CA TYR A 111 6.81 -15.72 -1.61
C TYR A 111 7.26 -17.07 -1.06
N ILE A 112 6.45 -17.65 -0.18
CA ILE A 112 6.72 -18.89 0.54
C ILE A 112 5.88 -20.00 -0.07
N ASN A 113 6.53 -21.08 -0.49
CA ASN A 113 5.86 -22.29 -0.99
C ASN A 113 6.56 -23.51 -0.40
N GLY A 114 5.81 -24.48 0.13
CA GLY A 114 6.40 -25.63 0.84
C GLY A 114 7.24 -25.23 2.06
N GLY A 115 6.89 -24.13 2.73
CA GLY A 115 7.58 -23.65 3.94
C GLY A 115 8.87 -22.86 3.70
N SER A 116 9.32 -22.69 2.45
CA SER A 116 10.55 -21.94 2.12
C SER A 116 10.31 -20.83 1.11
N GLN A 117 11.16 -19.80 1.14
CA GLN A 117 11.18 -18.79 0.08
C GLN A 117 11.56 -19.44 -1.24
N ILE A 118 10.78 -19.15 -2.28
CA ILE A 118 11.13 -19.53 -3.65
C ILE A 118 11.33 -18.27 -4.50
N THR A 119 12.31 -18.32 -5.40
CA THR A 119 12.56 -17.25 -6.40
C THR A 119 12.26 -17.71 -7.82
N SER A 120 11.90 -18.99 -7.98
CA SER A 120 11.49 -19.58 -9.24
C SER A 120 10.54 -20.74 -8.97
N LYS A 121 9.55 -20.94 -9.84
CA LYS A 121 8.60 -22.06 -9.77
C LYS A 121 8.31 -22.61 -11.15
N GLU A 122 8.29 -23.92 -11.31
CA GLU A 122 7.83 -24.55 -12.54
C GLU A 122 6.35 -24.23 -12.80
N GLN A 123 6.01 -23.99 -14.07
CA GLN A 123 4.63 -23.81 -14.51
C GLN A 123 3.92 -25.17 -14.55
N SER A 124 2.75 -25.25 -13.91
CA SER A 124 1.89 -26.43 -13.91
C SER A 124 0.44 -26.03 -14.19
N THR A 125 -0.34 -26.95 -14.75
CA THR A 125 -1.81 -26.82 -14.89
C THR A 125 -2.54 -26.96 -13.54
N THR A 126 -1.87 -27.53 -12.54
CA THR A 126 -2.36 -27.72 -11.17
C THR A 126 -1.37 -27.13 -10.15
N PRO A 127 -1.16 -25.79 -10.16
CA PRO A 127 -0.13 -25.17 -9.33
C PRO A 127 -0.52 -25.17 -7.85
N VAL A 128 0.37 -25.65 -6.97
CA VAL A 128 0.22 -25.47 -5.52
C VAL A 128 0.63 -24.06 -5.13
N LEU A 129 -0.32 -23.19 -4.78
CA LEU A 129 -0.03 -21.79 -4.47
C LEU A 129 0.55 -21.63 -3.05
N GLY A 130 1.34 -20.58 -2.86
CA GLY A 130 2.03 -20.24 -1.61
C GLY A 130 1.47 -19.00 -0.94
N THR A 131 2.14 -18.51 0.09
CA THR A 131 1.80 -17.29 0.83
C THR A 131 2.86 -16.21 0.58
N CYS A 132 2.53 -14.97 0.90
CA CYS A 132 3.50 -13.88 1.00
C CYS A 132 3.87 -13.66 2.47
N ALA A 133 5.12 -13.28 2.73
CA ALA A 133 5.60 -12.92 4.06
C ALA A 133 6.57 -11.73 3.99
N ASP A 134 6.65 -10.94 5.06
CA ASP A 134 7.56 -9.79 5.17
C ASP A 134 7.36 -8.71 4.09
N VAL A 135 6.22 -8.73 3.40
CA VAL A 135 5.95 -7.80 2.30
C VAL A 135 5.27 -6.53 2.80
N ASN A 136 5.73 -5.38 2.30
CA ASN A 136 5.21 -4.05 2.69
C ASN A 136 3.76 -3.81 2.23
N CYS A 137 3.19 -4.68 1.38
CA CYS A 137 1.78 -4.63 0.98
C CYS A 137 0.85 -5.27 2.01
N HIS A 138 1.35 -6.20 2.82
CA HIS A 138 0.58 -6.95 3.81
C HIS A 138 1.10 -6.71 5.22
N PHE A 139 1.61 -5.50 5.48
CA PHE A 139 2.11 -5.08 6.80
C PHE A 139 3.11 -6.05 7.42
N GLU A 140 3.95 -6.65 6.57
CA GLU A 140 4.96 -7.62 6.99
C GLU A 140 4.38 -8.85 7.72
N THR A 141 3.08 -9.08 7.57
CA THR A 141 2.37 -10.23 8.13
C THR A 141 2.30 -11.35 7.10
N ALA A 142 2.31 -12.59 7.56
CA ALA A 142 2.08 -13.74 6.71
C ALA A 142 0.65 -13.69 6.13
N THR A 143 0.53 -13.81 4.81
CA THR A 143 -0.78 -13.76 4.15
C THR A 143 -1.48 -15.11 4.18
N PRO A 144 -2.80 -15.13 3.93
CA PRO A 144 -3.47 -16.31 3.38
C PRO A 144 -2.80 -16.80 2.09
N GLN A 145 -3.14 -18.02 1.68
CA GLN A 145 -2.63 -18.58 0.44
C GLN A 145 -3.05 -17.70 -0.75
N TRP A 146 -2.12 -17.46 -1.66
CA TRP A 146 -2.40 -16.77 -2.92
C TRP A 146 -3.53 -17.50 -3.67
N GLY A 147 -4.47 -16.74 -4.24
CA GLY A 147 -5.64 -17.29 -4.93
C GLY A 147 -6.85 -17.59 -4.04
N THR A 148 -6.80 -17.33 -2.72
CA THR A 148 -7.99 -17.38 -1.86
C THR A 148 -8.89 -16.16 -2.06
N ASP A 149 -10.08 -16.18 -1.48
CA ASP A 149 -11.02 -15.06 -1.52
C ASP A 149 -10.39 -13.76 -1.01
N LEU A 150 -10.86 -12.65 -1.60
CA LEU A 150 -10.40 -11.31 -1.26
C LEU A 150 -10.98 -10.84 0.06
N PHE A 151 -10.21 -10.03 0.78
CA PHE A 151 -10.75 -9.30 1.93
C PHE A 151 -11.82 -8.32 1.49
N THR A 152 -12.89 -8.26 2.28
CA THR A 152 -14.07 -7.45 2.06
C THR A 152 -14.26 -6.45 3.19
N ALA A 153 -14.44 -5.18 2.83
CA ALA A 153 -14.75 -4.15 3.81
C ALA A 153 -16.25 -4.21 4.15
N SER A 154 -16.67 -4.08 5.41
CA SER A 154 -15.88 -3.81 6.63
C SER A 154 -15.61 -5.05 7.49
N THR A 155 -15.88 -6.26 6.98
CA THR A 155 -15.89 -7.48 7.80
C THR A 155 -14.50 -7.99 8.15
N ASP A 156 -13.50 -7.68 7.32
CA ASP A 156 -12.13 -8.21 7.46
C ASP A 156 -11.12 -7.19 8.02
N CYS A 157 -11.59 -6.08 8.62
CA CYS A 157 -10.69 -5.10 9.23
C CYS A 157 -9.86 -5.71 10.38
N ASP A 158 -10.40 -6.72 11.06
CA ASP A 158 -9.76 -7.47 12.14
C ASP A 158 -8.57 -8.33 11.67
N LYS A 159 -8.46 -8.60 10.36
CA LYS A 159 -7.36 -9.37 9.78
C LYS A 159 -6.04 -8.61 9.75
N CYS A 160 -6.11 -7.28 9.75
CA CYS A 160 -4.94 -6.40 9.78
C CYS A 160 -4.84 -5.63 11.10
N HIS A 161 -5.98 -5.29 11.73
CA HIS A 161 -6.04 -4.53 12.97
C HIS A 161 -6.55 -5.39 14.13
N GLY A 162 -5.90 -5.30 15.29
CA GLY A 162 -6.49 -5.79 16.54
C GLY A 162 -7.79 -5.07 16.88
N THR A 163 -8.57 -5.63 17.83
CA THR A 163 -9.85 -5.05 18.26
C THR A 163 -9.65 -3.64 18.85
N PRO A 164 -10.22 -2.58 18.25
CA PRO A 164 -10.21 -1.26 18.86
C PRO A 164 -10.91 -1.31 20.23
N PRO A 165 -10.42 -0.54 21.23
CA PRO A 165 -9.41 0.51 21.14
C PRO A 165 -7.99 0.05 21.53
N ASN A 166 -7.75 -1.25 21.69
CA ASN A 166 -6.42 -1.76 22.02
C ASN A 166 -5.78 -2.28 20.74
N GLY A 167 -4.89 -1.49 20.14
CA GLY A 167 -3.97 -2.06 19.17
C GLY A 167 -3.27 -3.25 19.83
N SER A 168 -3.30 -4.41 19.20
CA SER A 168 -2.64 -5.59 19.75
C SER A 168 -1.12 -5.37 19.71
N ASP A 169 -0.37 -6.10 20.54
CA ASP A 169 1.11 -6.11 20.50
C ASP A 169 1.67 -6.46 19.11
N THR A 170 0.86 -7.08 18.25
CA THR A 170 1.19 -7.43 16.86
C THR A 170 0.72 -6.43 15.81
N SER A 171 -0.11 -5.43 16.16
CA SER A 171 -0.71 -4.48 15.21
C SER A 171 -0.97 -3.13 15.89
N GLY A 172 0.00 -2.22 15.79
CA GLY A 172 -0.05 -0.93 16.44
C GLY A 172 0.10 -1.08 17.94
N LEU A 173 1.33 -0.93 18.44
CA LEU A 173 1.62 -0.81 19.87
C LEU A 173 0.49 -0.04 20.55
N ALA A 174 -0.05 -0.60 21.63
CA ALA A 174 -1.15 -0.08 22.44
C ALA A 174 -0.81 1.26 23.13
N GLY A 175 -0.27 2.22 22.39
CA GLY A 175 0.19 3.53 22.85
C GLY A 175 -0.99 4.39 23.30
N SER A 176 -1.05 5.63 22.83
CA SER A 176 -2.06 6.57 23.34
C SER A 176 -3.52 6.19 23.04
N HIS A 177 -3.81 5.13 22.26
CA HIS A 177 -5.19 4.65 22.08
C HIS A 177 -5.85 4.24 23.40
N ALA A 178 -5.14 3.55 24.30
CA ALA A 178 -5.69 3.18 25.61
C ALA A 178 -6.06 4.41 26.46
N LYS A 179 -5.41 5.56 26.24
CA LYS A 179 -5.70 6.83 26.91
C LYS A 179 -6.95 7.52 26.37
N HIS A 180 -7.28 7.29 25.09
CA HIS A 180 -8.46 7.87 24.44
C HIS A 180 -9.68 6.94 24.46
N ALA A 181 -9.46 5.62 24.58
CA ALA A 181 -10.46 4.58 24.67
C ALA A 181 -11.64 4.90 25.60
N PRO A 182 -11.42 5.46 26.81
CA PRO A 182 -12.54 5.70 27.72
C PRO A 182 -13.44 6.87 27.30
N TYR A 183 -12.91 7.82 26.51
CA TYR A 183 -13.66 8.96 25.99
C TYR A 183 -14.34 8.65 24.65
N TYR A 184 -13.74 7.73 23.89
CA TYR A 184 -14.12 7.40 22.52
C TYR A 184 -14.25 5.88 22.33
N PRO A 185 -15.20 5.21 23.03
CA PRO A 185 -15.32 3.76 22.99
C PRO A 185 -15.92 3.27 21.66
N GLY A 186 -15.50 2.10 21.20
CA GLY A 186 -16.06 1.45 20.01
C GLY A 186 -15.52 1.97 18.68
N THR A 187 -15.68 1.15 17.63
CA THR A 187 -15.03 1.33 16.32
C THR A 187 -15.51 2.56 15.53
N ALA A 188 -16.76 3.00 15.76
CA ALA A 188 -17.30 4.22 15.14
C ALA A 188 -16.51 5.47 15.55
N ASN A 189 -15.95 5.49 16.76
CA ASN A 189 -15.22 6.65 17.24
C ASN A 189 -13.79 6.74 16.70
N CYS A 190 -13.26 5.70 16.05
CA CYS A 190 -11.97 5.80 15.37
C CYS A 190 -12.02 6.87 14.27
N GLN A 191 -13.18 7.13 13.65
CA GLN A 191 -13.39 8.17 12.64
C GLN A 191 -13.14 9.60 13.15
N LYS A 192 -13.16 9.80 14.47
CA LYS A 192 -12.84 11.10 15.06
C LYS A 192 -11.39 11.51 14.82
N CYS A 193 -10.52 10.54 14.55
CA CYS A 193 -9.11 10.74 14.22
C CYS A 193 -8.73 10.14 12.86
N HIS A 194 -9.32 9.00 12.49
CA HIS A 194 -9.01 8.24 11.28
C HIS A 194 -10.21 8.20 10.32
N SER A 195 -10.30 9.20 9.44
CA SER A 195 -11.46 9.41 8.57
C SER A 195 -11.69 8.32 7.51
N ASN A 196 -10.74 7.40 7.31
CA ASN A 196 -10.81 6.31 6.34
C ASN A 196 -10.97 4.91 6.95
N ASN A 197 -11.37 4.78 8.22
CA ASN A 197 -11.45 3.48 8.92
C ASN A 197 -12.52 2.50 8.36
N THR A 198 -13.41 2.93 7.47
CA THR A 198 -14.49 2.12 6.88
C THR A 198 -14.14 1.56 5.50
N THR A 199 -12.98 1.90 4.95
CA THR A 199 -12.60 1.50 3.59
C THR A 199 -11.14 1.04 3.55
N PHE A 200 -10.80 0.09 2.66
CA PHE A 200 -9.41 -0.35 2.44
C PHE A 200 -8.53 0.66 1.69
N GLN A 201 -8.77 1.97 1.87
CA GLN A 201 -8.08 3.04 1.15
C GLN A 201 -6.57 3.11 1.45
N HIS A 202 -6.10 2.57 2.57
CA HIS A 202 -4.67 2.53 2.90
C HIS A 202 -3.96 1.22 2.49
N ALA A 203 -4.67 0.08 2.40
CA ALA A 203 -4.07 -1.24 2.17
C ALA A 203 -3.81 -1.54 0.68
N THR A 204 -4.60 -0.96 -0.22
CA THR A 204 -4.67 -1.39 -1.63
C THR A 204 -3.69 -0.68 -2.57
N SER A 205 -2.84 0.22 -2.09
CA SER A 205 -1.97 1.02 -2.96
C SER A 205 -0.58 1.19 -2.38
N ALA A 206 0.41 0.50 -2.96
CA ALA A 206 1.79 0.92 -2.81
C ALA A 206 1.94 2.40 -3.17
N GLY A 207 2.20 3.25 -2.18
CA GLY A 207 2.34 4.69 -2.32
C GLY A 207 1.16 5.57 -1.87
N LYS A 208 0.02 5.01 -1.41
CA LYS A 208 -1.09 5.79 -0.79
C LYS A 208 -1.41 5.35 0.64
N ARG A 209 -0.37 4.92 1.36
CA ARG A 209 -0.51 4.15 2.60
C ARG A 209 -0.47 4.98 3.87
N ASN A 210 -0.37 6.31 3.74
CA ASN A 210 -0.20 7.15 4.91
C ASN A 210 -1.40 7.02 5.84
N LEU A 211 -1.13 6.90 7.14
CA LEU A 211 -2.12 7.04 8.19
C LEU A 211 -2.85 8.38 7.97
N ASN A 212 -4.16 8.30 7.79
CA ASN A 212 -4.98 9.48 7.68
C ASN A 212 -5.35 9.91 9.10
N ILE A 213 -4.81 11.03 9.55
CA ILE A 213 -5.09 11.62 10.85
C ILE A 213 -5.74 12.98 10.61
N SER A 214 -6.98 13.13 11.08
CA SER A 214 -7.80 14.32 10.91
C SER A 214 -8.55 14.63 12.19
N PHE A 215 -8.71 15.91 12.51
CA PHE A 215 -9.47 16.38 13.67
C PHE A 215 -10.77 17.10 13.25
N ALA A 216 -11.34 16.70 12.11
CA ALA A 216 -12.56 17.28 11.56
C ALA A 216 -13.80 17.06 12.45
N ALA A 217 -13.86 15.95 13.19
CA ALA A 217 -15.00 15.62 14.03
C ALA A 217 -15.07 16.48 15.30
N ALA A 218 -16.28 16.66 15.82
CA ALA A 218 -16.49 17.27 17.14
C ALA A 218 -15.77 16.46 18.25
N PRO A 219 -15.20 17.14 19.28
CA PRO A 219 -15.32 18.58 19.57
C PRO A 219 -14.31 19.48 18.83
N ASN A 220 -13.40 18.90 18.05
CA ASN A 220 -12.32 19.66 17.40
C ASN A 220 -12.79 20.46 16.18
N ASN A 221 -13.82 20.00 15.47
CA ASN A 221 -14.48 20.72 14.36
C ASN A 221 -13.48 21.26 13.31
N GLY A 222 -12.44 20.48 12.98
CA GLY A 222 -11.39 20.85 12.02
C GLY A 222 -10.16 21.49 12.64
N SER A 223 -10.18 21.80 13.93
CA SER A 223 -9.00 22.30 14.65
C SER A 223 -8.06 21.18 15.06
N GLY A 224 -6.76 21.40 14.88
CA GLY A 224 -5.72 20.52 15.40
C GLY A 224 -4.90 19.85 14.31
N ALA A 225 -3.70 19.43 14.69
CA ALA A 225 -2.75 18.78 13.79
C ALA A 225 -1.93 17.72 14.51
N TYR A 226 -1.48 16.72 13.74
CA TYR A 226 -0.50 15.73 14.16
C TYR A 226 0.77 15.94 13.34
N SER A 227 1.92 16.08 14.02
CA SER A 227 3.19 16.42 13.37
C SER A 227 4.05 15.20 13.00
N GLY A 228 3.59 13.99 13.30
CA GLY A 228 4.38 12.78 13.13
C GLY A 228 4.33 12.26 11.70
N GLU A 229 5.29 11.41 11.39
CA GLU A 229 5.24 10.67 10.14
C GLU A 229 3.99 9.80 10.11
N THR A 230 3.45 9.64 8.91
CA THR A 230 2.23 8.86 8.67
C THR A 230 2.51 7.64 7.80
N ASN A 231 3.75 7.47 7.34
CA ASN A 231 4.18 6.40 6.44
C ASN A 231 5.16 5.40 7.08
N ASP A 232 5.37 5.51 8.38
CA ASP A 232 6.28 4.72 9.21
C ASP A 232 5.49 3.80 10.14
N TYR A 233 4.57 2.99 9.60
CA TYR A 233 3.69 2.11 10.38
C TYR A 233 4.05 0.62 10.25
N LEU A 234 5.09 0.27 9.48
CA LEU A 234 5.52 -1.13 9.37
C LEU A 234 6.29 -1.55 10.63
N PRO A 235 6.13 -2.80 11.10
CA PRO A 235 6.87 -3.30 12.26
C PRO A 235 8.39 -3.22 12.15
N SER A 236 8.94 -3.34 10.94
CA SER A 236 10.39 -3.23 10.69
C SER A 236 10.93 -1.81 10.65
N GLN A 237 10.06 -0.81 10.56
CA GLN A 237 10.46 0.59 10.53
C GLN A 237 10.65 1.09 11.97
N ASN A 238 11.52 2.08 12.13
CA ASN A 238 11.60 2.82 13.37
C ASN A 238 10.45 3.85 13.40
N ASN A 239 9.34 3.50 14.04
CA ASN A 239 8.15 4.35 14.09
C ASN A 239 8.42 5.54 15.03
N THR A 240 8.31 6.77 14.53
CA THR A 240 8.54 8.01 15.29
C THR A 240 7.24 8.73 15.52
N PHE A 241 6.80 8.81 16.77
CA PHE A 241 5.56 9.47 17.11
C PHE A 241 5.65 11.00 17.11
N GLY A 242 4.61 11.64 16.60
CA GLY A 242 4.48 13.08 16.51
C GLY A 242 3.73 13.72 17.68
N SER A 243 3.66 15.04 17.61
CA SER A 243 2.93 15.87 18.58
C SER A 243 1.54 16.24 18.07
N CYS A 244 0.59 16.32 18.99
CA CYS A 244 -0.77 16.80 18.75
C CYS A 244 -0.89 18.25 19.23
N THR A 245 -1.30 19.15 18.35
CA THR A 245 -1.47 20.59 18.67
C THR A 245 -2.87 21.07 18.32
N ALA A 246 -3.28 22.21 18.89
CA ALA A 246 -4.56 22.89 18.60
C ALA A 246 -5.82 21.99 18.70
N THR A 247 -5.82 21.06 19.65
CA THR A 247 -6.99 20.20 19.94
C THR A 247 -7.70 20.67 21.21
N TYR A 248 -9.00 20.42 21.29
CA TYR A 248 -9.84 20.81 22.42
C TYR A 248 -9.37 20.14 23.72
N CYS A 249 -9.17 18.82 23.65
CA CYS A 249 -8.82 17.99 24.81
C CYS A 249 -7.39 18.24 25.31
N HIS A 250 -6.47 18.71 24.47
CA HIS A 250 -5.11 19.07 24.87
C HIS A 250 -4.93 20.59 24.95
N SER A 251 -5.96 21.31 25.37
CA SER A 251 -5.85 22.73 25.71
C SER A 251 -5.52 22.91 27.20
N PRO A 252 -5.09 24.10 27.66
CA PRO A 252 -4.78 24.38 29.07
C PRO A 252 -5.96 24.23 30.06
N GLY A 253 -7.16 23.89 29.60
CA GLY A 253 -8.33 23.64 30.46
C GLY A 253 -8.77 24.83 31.32
N ASN A 254 -8.26 26.04 31.06
CA ASN A 254 -8.67 27.26 31.76
C ASN A 254 -9.70 28.01 30.91
N LYS A 255 -10.77 28.51 31.54
CA LYS A 255 -11.88 29.19 30.86
C LYS A 255 -11.49 30.53 30.21
N ASN A 256 -10.33 31.07 30.57
CA ASN A 256 -9.85 32.38 30.11
C ASN A 256 -8.96 32.25 28.86
N SER A 257 -8.60 31.03 28.46
CA SER A 257 -7.84 30.78 27.24
C SER A 257 -8.77 30.52 26.06
N PRO A 258 -8.42 30.98 24.85
CA PRO A 258 -9.11 30.59 23.64
C PRO A 258 -9.21 29.06 23.52
N LEU A 259 -10.34 28.59 22.97
CA LEU A 259 -10.48 27.19 22.56
C LEU A 259 -9.27 26.81 21.70
N PHE A 260 -8.72 25.62 21.92
CA PHE A 260 -7.57 25.08 21.16
C PHE A 260 -6.21 25.76 21.40
N SER A 261 -6.07 26.56 22.46
CA SER A 261 -4.74 27.05 22.89
C SER A 261 -3.79 25.87 23.13
N ALA A 262 -2.49 26.07 22.89
CA ALA A 262 -1.49 25.03 23.14
C ALA A 262 -1.47 24.66 24.64
N PRO A 263 -1.29 23.37 24.98
CA PRO A 263 -1.12 22.95 26.38
C PRO A 263 0.20 23.50 26.96
N ASN A 264 0.32 23.55 28.28
CA ASN A 264 1.57 23.96 28.94
C ASN A 264 2.72 22.98 28.64
N GLN A 265 2.40 21.72 28.36
CA GLN A 265 3.34 20.74 27.82
C GLN A 265 2.77 20.12 26.55
N THR A 266 3.56 20.08 25.50
CA THR A 266 3.17 19.49 24.22
C THR A 266 2.78 18.02 24.41
N ALA A 267 1.59 17.66 23.93
CA ALA A 267 1.13 16.28 23.95
C ALA A 267 1.74 15.51 22.77
N THR A 268 2.56 14.50 23.06
CA THR A 268 3.16 13.61 22.05
C THR A 268 2.46 12.25 22.08
N TRP A 269 2.18 11.67 20.91
CA TRP A 269 1.63 10.32 20.82
C TRP A 269 2.63 9.30 21.40
N GLY A 270 2.14 8.31 22.16
CA GLY A 270 2.98 7.42 22.97
C GLY A 270 3.57 8.05 24.24
N GLY A 271 3.61 9.37 24.35
CA GLY A 271 4.10 10.11 25.52
C GLY A 271 3.07 10.22 26.65
N THR A 272 3.47 10.81 27.78
CA THR A 272 2.61 11.05 28.95
C THR A 272 2.37 12.54 29.13
N LEU A 273 1.12 12.92 29.36
CA LEU A 273 0.73 14.27 29.73
C LEU A 273 0.22 14.25 31.17
N GLY A 274 1.02 14.78 32.10
CA GLY A 274 0.63 14.92 33.50
C GLY A 274 -0.26 16.16 33.72
N CYS A 275 -0.66 16.39 34.97
CA CYS A 275 -1.58 17.49 35.29
C CYS A 275 -0.96 18.87 35.03
N ASN A 276 0.35 19.01 35.20
CA ASN A 276 1.10 20.22 34.81
C ASN A 276 1.13 20.44 33.28
N GLY A 277 0.70 19.45 32.48
CA GLY A 277 0.62 19.57 31.03
C GLY A 277 -0.56 20.44 30.59
N CYS A 278 -1.66 20.39 31.35
CA CYS A 278 -2.81 21.25 31.13
C CYS A 278 -2.84 22.42 32.11
N HIS A 279 -2.38 22.24 33.34
CA HIS A 279 -2.42 23.26 34.39
C HIS A 279 -1.05 23.90 34.61
N ALA A 280 -0.99 25.24 34.66
CA ALA A 280 0.28 25.95 34.88
C ALA A 280 0.81 25.72 36.32
N THR A 281 -0.07 25.34 37.24
CA THR A 281 0.23 24.97 38.62
C THR A 281 -0.67 23.80 39.04
N ALA A 282 -0.08 22.67 39.47
CA ALA A 282 -0.82 21.56 40.08
C ALA A 282 -1.29 21.85 41.52
N ILE A 283 -0.81 22.94 42.13
CA ILE A 283 -1.09 23.30 43.51
C ILE A 283 -2.16 24.40 43.51
N GLY A 284 -3.34 24.11 44.07
CA GLY A 284 -4.41 25.10 44.27
C GLY A 284 -5.57 25.02 43.29
N ILE A 285 -5.92 23.83 42.81
CA ILE A 285 -7.14 23.63 42.01
C ILE A 285 -8.36 23.87 42.90
N GLN A 286 -9.00 25.03 42.76
CA GLN A 286 -10.17 25.43 43.55
C GLN A 286 -11.39 24.52 43.25
N PRO A 287 -12.22 24.19 44.27
CA PRO A 287 -13.44 23.42 44.05
C PRO A 287 -14.40 24.18 43.12
N GLY A 288 -14.85 23.50 42.06
CA GLY A 288 -15.71 24.10 41.04
C GLY A 288 -15.61 23.37 39.71
N SER A 289 -15.19 24.08 38.65
CA SER A 289 -15.13 23.56 37.25
C SER A 289 -14.31 22.27 37.11
N HIS A 290 -13.46 21.96 38.09
CA HIS A 290 -12.73 20.71 38.17
C HIS A 290 -13.66 19.48 38.25
N TYR A 291 -14.76 19.55 39.01
CA TYR A 291 -15.71 18.43 39.16
C TYR A 291 -16.32 18.01 37.82
N GLN A 292 -16.44 18.93 36.84
CA GLN A 292 -17.00 18.58 35.52
C GLN A 292 -16.06 17.72 34.67
N HIS A 293 -14.76 17.66 34.98
CA HIS A 293 -13.77 16.86 34.27
C HIS A 293 -13.23 15.68 35.10
N VAL A 294 -13.15 15.80 36.44
CA VAL A 294 -12.72 14.70 37.32
C VAL A 294 -13.87 13.90 37.93
N ALA A 295 -15.10 14.43 37.94
CA ALA A 295 -16.25 13.67 38.40
C ALA A 295 -16.94 12.94 37.24
N SER A 296 -17.39 11.74 37.60
CA SER A 296 -17.91 10.59 36.85
C SER A 296 -18.87 10.82 35.66
N THR A 297 -19.26 12.04 35.32
CA THR A 297 -20.24 12.30 34.25
C THR A 297 -19.63 12.14 32.85
N TYR A 298 -18.30 12.17 32.70
CA TYR A 298 -17.58 11.89 31.43
C TYR A 298 -16.67 10.65 31.46
N GLY A 299 -16.90 9.72 32.40
CA GLY A 299 -16.54 8.30 32.22
C GLY A 299 -15.26 7.77 32.89
N VAL A 300 -14.25 8.57 33.25
CA VAL A 300 -13.15 8.10 34.13
C VAL A 300 -12.47 9.28 34.84
N PRO A 301 -12.16 9.21 36.15
CA PRO A 301 -11.32 10.20 36.82
C PRO A 301 -9.92 10.23 36.20
N VAL A 302 -9.46 11.38 35.71
CA VAL A 302 -8.04 11.60 35.42
C VAL A 302 -7.32 11.64 36.77
N LYS A 303 -6.58 10.57 37.09
CA LYS A 303 -5.70 10.56 38.28
C LYS A 303 -4.52 11.49 38.03
N CYS A 304 -4.66 12.71 38.53
CA CYS A 304 -3.57 13.44 39.15
C CYS A 304 -3.24 12.77 40.50
#